data_AF-A0A4R7RP20-F1
#
_entry.id   AF-A0A4R7RP20-F1
#
_cell.length_a   1.000
_cell.length_b   1.000
_cell.length_c   1.000
_cell.angle_alpha   90.00
_cell.angle_beta   90.00
_cell.angle_gamma   90.00
#
_symmetry.space_group_name_H-M   'P 1'
#
loop_
_entity.id
_entity.type
_entity.pdbx_description
1 polymer ?
#
loop_
_entity_poly.entity_id
_entity_poly.type
_entity_poly.pdbx_seq_one_letter_code
_entity_poly.pdbx_strand_id
1 'polypeptide(L)'
;MENTKKTTSLLESFKEAYPKLRKTLIYTLIVALTTSALIEDPKYKATVLSILGITLLFLLFDIYNTLTTRLEKIEECVAAPAPPHFDDFPAAYDHLYKAIEDALVERPSIKIQFLTVSGSYSWPFLEDAIRRLDKRFGPTKALDITFCLIQPDSFDTWKLFNWKDKSQVTIAHIEEFKHRAIYLPRIESGKLSISTILFDNIPHWHGVLINETILFMGRTEWEFPADEQDGAPNLLVGQIEYRKFHKSDRFGGDQRIDRFKNWVKRYEMRSKELEQLKAEQTETSSLQSGNS
;
A
#
# COMPACT_ATOMS: atom_id res chain seq x y z
N MET A 1 -50.04 7.81 1.39
CA MET A 1 -48.69 7.19 1.29
C MET A 1 -48.82 6.04 0.31
N GLU A 2 -48.55 6.30 -0.95
CA GLU A 2 -48.66 5.33 -2.03
C GLU A 2 -47.35 4.52 -2.10
N ASN A 3 -47.46 3.23 -1.83
CA ASN A 3 -46.34 2.31 -1.76
C ASN A 3 -46.07 1.80 -3.19
N THR A 4 -45.26 2.52 -3.97
CA THR A 4 -44.86 2.10 -5.32
C THR A 4 -43.93 0.89 -5.23
N LYS A 5 -44.51 -0.30 -5.38
CA LYS A 5 -43.77 -1.55 -5.61
C LYS A 5 -42.96 -1.38 -6.90
N LYS A 6 -41.66 -1.19 -6.75
CA LYS A 6 -40.68 -1.18 -7.83
C LYS A 6 -40.69 -2.57 -8.48
N THR A 7 -41.33 -2.69 -9.64
CA THR A 7 -41.30 -3.91 -10.45
C THR A 7 -39.88 -4.09 -10.97
N THR A 8 -39.08 -4.89 -10.25
CA THR A 8 -37.77 -5.32 -10.70
C THR A 8 -37.93 -6.09 -12.01
N SER A 9 -37.18 -5.68 -13.03
CA SER A 9 -37.20 -6.37 -14.32
C SER A 9 -36.85 -7.85 -14.13
N LEU A 10 -37.46 -8.75 -14.90
CA LEU A 10 -37.10 -10.18 -14.91
C LEU A 10 -35.59 -10.37 -15.11
N LEU A 11 -34.96 -9.48 -15.88
CA LEU A 11 -33.51 -9.47 -16.09
C LEU A 11 -32.72 -9.12 -14.83
N GLU A 12 -33.22 -8.20 -14.01
CA GLU A 12 -32.58 -7.82 -12.73
C GLU A 12 -32.70 -8.93 -11.70
N SER A 13 -33.90 -9.50 -11.58
CA SER A 13 -34.14 -10.67 -10.71
C SER A 13 -33.28 -11.86 -11.12
N PHE A 14 -33.10 -12.06 -12.44
CA PHE A 14 -32.20 -13.08 -12.98
C PHE A 14 -30.73 -12.77 -12.64
N LYS A 15 -30.26 -11.55 -12.89
CA LYS A 15 -28.87 -11.13 -12.57
C LYS A 15 -28.54 -11.28 -11.08
N GLU A 16 -29.51 -11.07 -10.20
CA GLU A 16 -29.33 -11.21 -8.75
C GLU A 16 -29.31 -12.68 -8.29
N ALA A 17 -30.18 -13.53 -8.85
CA ALA A 17 -30.27 -14.94 -8.49
C ALA A 17 -29.15 -15.80 -9.11
N TYR A 18 -28.67 -15.43 -10.30
CA TYR A 18 -27.75 -16.22 -11.11
C TYR A 18 -26.40 -16.56 -10.43
N PRO A 19 -25.71 -15.64 -9.73
CA PRO A 19 -24.44 -15.95 -9.05
C PRO A 19 -24.59 -17.05 -7.99
N LYS A 20 -25.76 -17.11 -7.34
CA LYS A 20 -26.10 -18.13 -6.34
C LYS A 20 -26.40 -19.48 -7.00
N LEU A 21 -27.02 -19.46 -8.19
CA LEU A 21 -27.36 -20.65 -8.98
C LEU A 21 -26.16 -21.22 -9.77
N ARG A 22 -25.09 -20.46 -9.98
CA ARG A 22 -23.92 -20.88 -10.78
C ARG A 22 -23.34 -22.23 -10.34
N LYS A 23 -23.15 -22.42 -9.03
CA LYS A 23 -22.65 -23.70 -8.48
C LYS A 23 -23.65 -24.83 -8.75
N THR A 24 -24.94 -24.58 -8.54
CA THR A 24 -26.02 -25.53 -8.81
C THR A 24 -26.08 -25.93 -10.29
N LEU A 25 -25.92 -24.98 -11.21
CA LEU A 25 -25.90 -25.25 -12.66
C LEU A 25 -24.72 -26.17 -13.06
N ILE A 26 -23.54 -25.98 -12.48
CA ILE A 26 -22.38 -26.86 -12.71
C ILE A 26 -22.70 -28.29 -12.22
N TYR A 27 -23.28 -28.44 -11.03
CA TYR A 27 -23.68 -29.76 -10.53
C TYR A 27 -24.78 -30.39 -11.40
N THR A 28 -25.78 -29.62 -11.83
CA THR A 28 -26.82 -30.09 -12.76
C THR A 28 -26.21 -30.54 -14.09
N LEU A 29 -25.20 -29.84 -14.61
CA LEU A 29 -24.49 -30.24 -15.83
C LEU A 29 -23.78 -31.59 -15.65
N ILE A 30 -23.07 -31.78 -14.53
CA ILE A 30 -22.37 -33.04 -14.21
C ILE A 30 -23.37 -34.20 -14.07
N VAL A 31 -24.49 -33.97 -13.38
CA VAL A 31 -25.55 -34.98 -13.21
C VAL A 31 -26.23 -35.28 -14.55
N ALA A 32 -26.53 -34.26 -15.37
CA ALA A 32 -27.12 -34.45 -16.69
C ALA A 32 -26.18 -35.21 -17.64
N LEU A 33 -24.88 -34.92 -17.62
CA LEU A 33 -23.86 -35.64 -18.41
C LEU A 33 -23.81 -37.12 -18.00
N THR A 34 -23.69 -37.40 -16.70
CA THR A 34 -23.59 -38.77 -16.18
C THR A 34 -24.86 -39.58 -16.38
N THR A 35 -26.04 -38.97 -16.20
CA THR A 35 -27.34 -39.63 -16.45
C THR A 35 -27.64 -39.83 -17.93
N SER A 36 -27.20 -38.92 -18.80
CA SER A 36 -27.41 -39.06 -20.26
C SER A 36 -26.71 -40.28 -20.86
N ALA A 37 -25.61 -40.72 -20.24
CA ALA A 37 -24.88 -41.92 -20.63
C ALA A 37 -25.57 -43.22 -20.21
N LEU A 38 -26.48 -43.16 -19.24
CA LEU A 38 -27.16 -44.33 -18.64
C LEU A 38 -28.60 -44.53 -19.12
N ILE A 39 -29.19 -43.52 -19.77
CA ILE A 39 -30.59 -43.55 -20.21
C ILE A 39 -30.67 -44.02 -21.67
N GLU A 40 -31.28 -45.20 -21.88
CA GLU A 40 -31.53 -45.76 -23.20
C GLU A 40 -32.86 -45.28 -23.82
N ASP A 41 -33.86 -44.94 -22.99
CA ASP A 41 -35.17 -44.47 -23.47
C ASP A 41 -35.04 -43.10 -24.17
N PRO A 42 -35.45 -43.01 -25.46
CA PRO A 42 -35.29 -41.80 -26.26
C PRO A 42 -36.03 -40.59 -25.69
N LYS A 43 -37.15 -40.77 -24.99
CA LYS A 43 -37.95 -39.66 -24.44
C LYS A 43 -37.21 -38.96 -23.29
N TYR A 44 -36.64 -39.75 -22.38
CA TYR A 44 -35.88 -39.21 -21.26
C TYR A 44 -34.52 -38.68 -21.72
N LYS A 45 -33.87 -39.36 -22.67
CA LYS A 45 -32.61 -38.90 -23.28
C LYS A 45 -32.75 -37.53 -23.93
N ALA A 46 -33.82 -37.29 -24.69
CA ALA A 46 -34.10 -35.99 -25.28
C ALA A 46 -34.25 -34.88 -24.22
N THR A 47 -34.96 -35.19 -23.12
CA THR A 47 -35.17 -34.24 -22.02
C THR A 47 -33.85 -33.88 -21.32
N VAL A 48 -33.01 -34.87 -21.01
CA VAL A 48 -31.70 -34.64 -20.39
C VAL A 48 -30.78 -33.85 -21.31
N LEU A 49 -30.77 -34.14 -22.62
CA LEU A 49 -30.01 -33.38 -23.60
C LEU A 49 -30.49 -31.93 -23.72
N SER A 50 -31.81 -31.67 -23.64
CA SER A 50 -32.34 -30.30 -23.60
C SER A 50 -31.88 -29.55 -22.34
N ILE A 51 -31.93 -30.18 -21.16
CA ILE A 51 -31.44 -29.58 -19.91
C ILE A 51 -29.94 -29.26 -20.01
N LEU A 52 -29.15 -30.17 -20.59
CA LEU A 52 -27.72 -30.00 -20.80
C LEU A 52 -27.45 -28.83 -21.76
N GLY A 53 -28.15 -28.75 -22.89
CA GLY A 53 -28.03 -27.66 -23.86
C GLY A 53 -28.36 -26.29 -23.25
N ILE A 54 -29.45 -26.20 -22.48
CA ILE A 54 -29.84 -24.96 -21.78
C ILE A 54 -28.79 -24.57 -20.74
N THR A 55 -28.33 -25.53 -19.93
CA THR A 55 -27.32 -25.28 -18.88
C THR A 55 -25.99 -24.83 -19.49
N LEU A 56 -25.57 -25.44 -20.59
CA LEU A 56 -24.37 -25.07 -21.33
C LEU A 56 -24.49 -23.65 -21.90
N LEU A 57 -25.64 -23.28 -22.46
CA LEU A 57 -25.89 -21.93 -22.97
C LEU A 57 -25.72 -20.87 -21.86
N PHE A 58 -26.26 -21.12 -20.67
CA PHE A 58 -26.07 -20.22 -19.52
C PHE A 58 -24.60 -20.11 -19.11
N LEU A 59 -23.88 -21.22 -19.08
CA LEU A 59 -22.45 -21.24 -18.75
C LEU A 59 -21.62 -20.48 -19.79
N LEU A 60 -21.92 -20.65 -21.08
CA LEU A 60 -21.29 -19.89 -22.17
C LEU A 60 -21.61 -18.40 -22.07
N PHE A 61 -22.85 -18.02 -21.75
CA PHE A 61 -23.22 -16.62 -21.53
C PHE A 61 -22.51 -16.00 -20.33
N ASP A 62 -22.30 -16.75 -19.25
CA ASP A 62 -21.51 -16.33 -18.08
C ASP A 62 -20.03 -16.13 -18.41
N ILE A 63 -19.44 -17.07 -19.16
CA ILE A 63 -18.08 -16.93 -19.66
C ILE A 63 -17.99 -15.69 -20.55
N TYR A 64 -18.92 -15.52 -21.50
CA TYR A 64 -18.98 -14.36 -22.38
C TYR A 64 -19.04 -13.06 -21.58
N ASN A 65 -20.02 -12.90 -20.68
CA ASN A 65 -20.13 -11.68 -19.87
C ASN A 65 -18.89 -11.44 -19.00
N THR A 66 -18.33 -12.50 -18.40
CA THR A 66 -17.10 -12.38 -17.60
C THR A 66 -15.93 -11.91 -18.46
N LEU A 67 -15.79 -12.44 -19.67
CA LEU A 67 -14.76 -12.05 -20.61
C LEU A 67 -14.99 -10.63 -21.12
N THR A 68 -16.21 -10.27 -21.52
CA THR A 68 -16.56 -8.92 -21.99
C THR A 68 -16.32 -7.88 -20.90
N THR A 69 -16.78 -8.10 -19.67
CA THR A 69 -16.51 -7.18 -18.55
C THR A 69 -15.02 -7.09 -18.21
N ARG A 70 -14.27 -8.19 -18.35
CA ARG A 70 -12.80 -8.15 -18.19
C ARG A 70 -12.14 -7.38 -19.32
N LEU A 71 -12.60 -7.56 -20.56
CA LEU A 71 -12.09 -6.88 -21.74
C LEU A 71 -12.38 -5.38 -21.66
N GLU A 72 -13.61 -4.99 -21.34
CA GLU A 72 -14.01 -3.59 -21.09
C GLU A 72 -13.11 -2.96 -20.01
N LYS A 73 -12.85 -3.67 -18.90
CA LYS A 73 -11.92 -3.19 -17.87
C LYS A 73 -10.50 -3.05 -18.39
N ILE A 74 -10.02 -3.98 -19.22
CA ILE A 74 -8.69 -3.90 -19.83
C ILE A 74 -8.62 -2.71 -20.78
N GLU A 75 -9.61 -2.53 -21.66
CA GLU A 75 -9.70 -1.40 -22.59
C GLU A 75 -9.74 -0.07 -21.86
N GLU A 76 -10.56 0.05 -20.81
CA GLU A 76 -10.60 1.24 -19.98
C GLU A 76 -9.28 1.48 -19.22
N CYS A 77 -8.59 0.43 -18.78
CA CYS A 77 -7.26 0.54 -18.16
C CYS A 77 -6.17 0.96 -19.17
N VAL A 78 -6.24 0.45 -20.40
CA VAL A 78 -5.32 0.81 -21.50
C VAL A 78 -5.56 2.24 -21.96
N ALA A 79 -6.81 2.70 -21.95
CA ALA A 79 -7.17 4.07 -22.28
C ALA A 79 -6.88 5.07 -21.14
N ALA A 80 -6.80 4.61 -19.89
CA ALA A 80 -6.48 5.47 -18.76
C ALA A 80 -5.02 5.96 -18.84
N PRO A 81 -4.75 7.24 -18.54
CA PRO A 81 -3.38 7.73 -18.49
C PRO A 81 -2.60 6.98 -17.41
N ALA A 82 -1.41 6.50 -17.77
CA ALA A 82 -0.53 5.83 -16.83
C ALA A 82 -0.27 6.71 -15.60
N PRO A 83 -0.06 6.13 -14.40
CA PRO A 83 0.24 6.90 -13.22
C PRO A 83 1.54 7.70 -13.43
N PRO A 84 1.65 8.93 -12.92
CA PRO A 84 2.87 9.73 -13.05
C PRO A 84 4.10 8.97 -12.55
N HIS A 85 5.17 9.02 -13.34
CA HIS A 85 6.48 8.45 -13.04
C HIS A 85 7.50 9.57 -12.88
N PHE A 86 8.53 9.29 -12.07
CA PHE A 86 9.61 10.20 -11.76
C PHE A 86 10.91 9.39 -11.75
N ASP A 87 12.00 9.97 -12.25
CA ASP A 87 13.28 9.26 -12.34
C ASP A 87 13.86 8.91 -10.96
N ASP A 88 13.61 9.78 -9.98
CA ASP A 88 14.07 9.64 -8.61
C ASP A 88 13.10 10.30 -7.62
N PHE A 89 13.40 10.23 -6.32
CA PHE A 89 12.58 10.84 -5.28
C PHE A 89 12.58 12.39 -5.33
N PRO A 90 13.72 13.09 -5.52
CA PRO A 90 13.76 14.53 -5.77
C PRO A 90 12.85 15.03 -6.89
N ALA A 91 12.81 14.33 -8.02
CA ALA A 91 11.93 14.66 -9.15
C ALA A 91 10.44 14.61 -8.79
N ALA A 92 10.07 13.87 -7.75
CA ALA A 92 8.70 13.78 -7.25
C ALA A 92 8.32 14.90 -6.24
N TYR A 93 9.24 15.76 -5.80
CA TYR A 93 9.02 16.71 -4.69
C TYR A 93 7.84 17.64 -4.91
N ASP A 94 7.76 18.29 -6.08
CA ASP A 94 6.69 19.24 -6.36
C ASP A 94 5.32 18.56 -6.40
N HIS A 95 5.26 17.34 -6.94
CA HIS A 95 4.03 16.54 -6.97
C HIS A 95 3.63 16.06 -5.58
N LEU A 96 4.60 15.67 -4.76
CA LEU A 96 4.38 15.25 -3.38
C LEU A 96 3.91 16.42 -2.51
N TYR A 97 4.58 17.57 -2.60
CA TYR A 97 4.18 18.81 -1.91
C TYR A 97 2.77 19.22 -2.31
N LYS A 98 2.48 19.24 -3.62
CA LYS A 98 1.13 19.55 -4.14
C LYS A 98 0.08 18.58 -3.61
N ALA A 99 0.36 17.28 -3.55
CA ALA A 99 -0.58 16.30 -3.01
C ALA A 99 -0.87 16.52 -1.51
N ILE A 100 0.13 16.91 -0.71
CA ILE A 100 -0.04 17.25 0.71
C ILE A 100 -0.89 18.53 0.84
N GLU A 101 -0.60 19.51 0.00
CA GLU A 101 -1.30 20.79 -0.06
C GLU A 101 -2.78 20.63 -0.44
N ASP A 102 -3.07 19.90 -1.52
CA ASP A 102 -4.43 19.61 -1.98
C ASP A 102 -5.21 18.87 -0.86
N ALA A 103 -4.58 17.90 -0.19
CA ALA A 103 -5.19 17.18 0.92
C ALA A 103 -5.53 18.10 2.12
N LEU A 104 -4.74 19.15 2.36
CA LEU A 104 -4.97 20.15 3.42
C LEU A 104 -6.03 21.20 3.07
N VAL A 105 -6.25 21.43 1.77
CA VAL A 105 -7.39 22.22 1.30
C VAL A 105 -8.68 21.46 1.57
N GLU A 106 -8.71 20.16 1.25
CA GLU A 106 -9.88 19.29 1.44
C GLU A 106 -10.18 18.99 2.91
N ARG A 107 -9.15 18.85 3.76
CA ARG A 107 -9.31 18.40 5.15
C ARG A 107 -8.53 19.27 6.14
N PRO A 108 -9.07 19.53 7.34
CA PRO A 108 -8.35 20.29 8.38
C PRO A 108 -7.19 19.51 9.02
N SER A 109 -7.20 18.18 8.86
CA SER A 109 -6.18 17.27 9.37
C SER A 109 -5.82 16.25 8.30
N ILE A 110 -4.53 15.96 8.16
CA ILE A 110 -4.03 14.93 7.28
C ILE A 110 -3.05 14.01 7.99
N LYS A 111 -3.00 12.75 7.53
CA LYS A 111 -2.05 11.74 7.97
C LYS A 111 -1.05 11.46 6.85
N ILE A 112 0.24 11.48 7.18
CA ILE A 112 1.34 11.21 6.24
C ILE A 112 2.21 10.10 6.83
N GLN A 113 2.37 8.99 6.10
CA GLN A 113 3.20 7.88 6.53
C GLN A 113 4.37 7.73 5.56
N PHE A 114 5.58 7.84 6.08
CA PHE A 114 6.83 7.61 5.38
C PHE A 114 7.34 6.20 5.72
N LEU A 115 7.65 5.42 4.70
CA LEU A 115 8.43 4.20 4.81
C LEU A 115 9.75 4.42 4.10
N THR A 116 10.85 4.46 4.83
CA THR A 116 12.16 4.86 4.31
C THR A 116 13.27 3.98 4.86
N VAL A 117 14.43 3.99 4.18
CA VAL A 117 15.62 3.26 4.62
C VAL A 117 16.36 4.08 5.69
N SER A 118 16.97 5.21 5.30
CA SER A 118 17.61 6.15 6.24
C SER A 118 16.88 7.48 6.40
N GLY A 119 15.87 7.76 5.55
CA GLY A 119 15.16 9.03 5.52
C GLY A 119 15.97 10.23 5.01
N SER A 120 17.20 10.03 4.51
CA SER A 120 18.12 11.12 4.11
C SER A 120 17.57 12.05 3.03
N TYR A 121 16.66 11.58 2.20
CA TYR A 121 15.96 12.42 1.22
C TYR A 121 14.60 12.91 1.74
N SER A 122 13.85 12.03 2.40
CA SER A 122 12.48 12.29 2.82
C SER A 122 12.38 13.31 3.96
N TRP A 123 13.33 13.34 4.88
CA TRP A 123 13.32 14.28 5.98
C TRP A 123 13.57 15.74 5.55
N PRO A 124 14.63 16.07 4.79
CA PRO A 124 14.82 17.43 4.29
C PRO A 124 13.63 17.95 3.47
N PHE A 125 13.03 17.08 2.64
CA PHE A 125 11.79 17.40 1.93
C PHE A 125 10.67 17.78 2.90
N LEU A 126 10.42 16.95 3.91
CA LEU A 126 9.31 17.17 4.82
C LEU A 126 9.51 18.41 5.69
N GLU A 127 10.71 18.64 6.21
CA GLU A 127 11.03 19.84 6.99
C GLU A 127 10.72 21.12 6.18
N ASP A 128 11.14 21.15 4.91
CA ASP A 128 10.83 22.25 4.02
C ASP A 128 9.33 22.34 3.68
N ALA A 129 8.67 21.20 3.46
CA ALA A 129 7.23 21.14 3.21
C ALA A 129 6.43 21.70 4.40
N ILE A 130 6.73 21.31 5.64
CA ILE A 130 6.07 21.84 6.85
C ILE A 130 6.22 23.35 6.91
N ARG A 131 7.44 23.87 6.70
CA ARG A 131 7.73 25.30 6.70
C ARG A 131 6.90 26.06 5.64
N ARG A 132 6.79 25.50 4.43
CA ARG A 132 6.01 26.10 3.33
C ARG A 132 4.51 26.06 3.63
N LEU A 133 4.01 24.93 4.15
CA LEU A 133 2.61 24.75 4.53
C LEU A 133 2.20 25.73 5.64
N ASP A 134 3.07 25.95 6.63
CA ASP A 134 2.82 26.91 7.71
C ASP A 134 2.75 28.35 7.21
N LYS A 135 3.59 28.72 6.24
CA LYS A 135 3.50 30.03 5.59
C LYS A 135 2.18 30.20 4.82
N ARG A 136 1.69 29.13 4.19
CA ARG A 136 0.49 29.18 3.32
C ARG A 136 -0.82 29.10 4.10
N PHE A 137 -0.93 28.15 5.02
CA PHE A 137 -2.18 27.83 5.73
C PHE A 137 -2.19 28.29 7.20
N GLY A 138 -1.04 28.77 7.70
CA GLY A 138 -0.84 28.99 9.12
C GLY A 138 -0.68 27.70 9.92
N PRO A 139 -0.33 27.78 11.21
CA PRO A 139 -0.08 26.62 12.07
C PRO A 139 -1.37 25.88 12.51
N THR A 140 -2.53 26.21 11.93
CA THR A 140 -3.85 25.75 12.38
C THR A 140 -4.21 24.34 11.90
N LYS A 141 -3.63 23.93 10.77
CA LYS A 141 -3.84 22.62 10.15
C LYS A 141 -3.08 21.54 10.91
N ALA A 142 -3.75 20.41 11.12
CA ALA A 142 -3.18 19.28 11.86
C ALA A 142 -2.43 18.33 10.91
N LEU A 143 -1.18 18.05 11.22
CA LEU A 143 -0.34 17.09 10.51
C LEU A 143 0.01 15.94 11.46
N ASP A 144 -0.40 14.72 11.10
CA ASP A 144 0.01 13.50 11.77
C ASP A 144 1.00 12.74 10.89
N ILE A 145 2.26 12.72 11.29
CA ILE A 145 3.37 12.23 10.49
C ILE A 145 3.99 11.02 11.18
N THR A 146 4.06 9.91 10.45
CA THR A 146 4.75 8.70 10.89
C THR A 146 5.96 8.43 10.01
N PHE A 147 7.15 8.35 10.59
CA PHE A 147 8.39 7.94 9.91
C PHE A 147 8.80 6.54 10.32
N CYS A 148 8.76 5.61 9.38
CA CYS A 148 9.42 4.31 9.54
C CYS A 148 10.85 4.44 8.97
N LEU A 149 11.84 4.17 9.82
CA LEU A 149 13.28 4.22 9.51
C LEU A 149 13.95 2.92 9.95
N ILE A 150 15.00 2.50 9.24
CA ILE A 150 15.84 1.40 9.69
C ILE A 150 16.72 1.91 10.85
N GLN A 151 16.75 1.17 11.95
CA GLN A 151 17.62 1.50 13.08
C GLN A 151 19.10 1.46 12.63
N PRO A 152 19.91 2.45 13.03
CA PRO A 152 21.31 2.57 12.59
C PRO A 152 22.14 1.29 12.70
N ASP A 153 22.05 0.59 13.82
CA ASP A 153 22.90 -0.58 14.11
C ASP A 153 22.61 -1.76 13.18
N SER A 154 21.42 -1.82 12.58
CA SER A 154 21.09 -2.86 11.61
C SER A 154 21.94 -2.77 10.34
N PHE A 155 22.39 -1.56 9.96
CA PHE A 155 23.23 -1.36 8.78
C PHE A 155 24.60 -2.02 8.88
N ASP A 156 25.12 -2.27 10.09
CA ASP A 156 26.38 -2.97 10.29
C ASP A 156 26.30 -4.41 9.76
N THR A 157 25.13 -5.05 9.87
CA THR A 157 24.90 -6.42 9.38
C THR A 157 25.06 -6.53 7.86
N TRP A 158 24.75 -5.46 7.14
CA TRP A 158 24.88 -5.38 5.67
C TRP A 158 26.12 -4.62 5.21
N LYS A 159 27.01 -4.21 6.13
CA LYS A 159 28.20 -3.38 5.84
C LYS A 159 27.87 -2.06 5.14
N LEU A 160 26.71 -1.48 5.43
CA LEU A 160 26.20 -0.23 4.83
C LEU A 160 26.49 0.99 5.72
N PHE A 161 27.77 1.24 6.02
CA PHE A 161 28.16 2.27 7.01
C PHE A 161 27.71 3.69 6.64
N ASN A 162 27.73 4.05 5.36
CA ASN A 162 27.20 5.34 4.89
C ASN A 162 25.69 5.50 5.16
N TRP A 163 24.92 4.41 5.11
CA TRP A 163 23.49 4.41 5.43
C TRP A 163 23.25 4.49 6.93
N LYS A 164 24.13 3.88 7.74
CA LYS A 164 24.13 4.03 9.20
C LYS A 164 24.23 5.50 9.60
N ASP A 165 25.26 6.20 9.11
CA ASP A 165 25.48 7.61 9.42
C ASP A 165 24.29 8.48 8.98
N LYS A 166 23.78 8.24 7.76
CA LYS A 166 22.59 8.94 7.23
C LYS A 166 21.35 8.72 8.09
N SER A 167 21.13 7.50 8.59
CA SER A 167 19.99 7.18 9.46
C SER A 167 20.13 7.86 10.82
N GLN A 168 21.32 7.82 11.42
CA GLN A 168 21.61 8.50 12.69
C GLN A 168 21.36 10.00 12.60
N VAL A 169 21.90 10.66 11.57
CA VAL A 169 21.71 12.09 11.32
C VAL A 169 20.23 12.41 11.14
N THR A 170 19.50 11.60 10.38
CA THR A 170 18.07 11.82 10.16
C THR A 170 17.26 11.70 11.45
N ILE A 171 17.51 10.67 12.26
CA ILE A 171 16.85 10.49 13.56
C ILE A 171 17.16 11.68 14.49
N ALA A 172 18.43 12.08 14.58
CA ALA A 172 18.84 13.23 15.39
C ALA A 172 18.15 14.53 14.95
N HIS A 173 18.07 14.78 13.64
CA HIS A 173 17.39 15.97 13.11
C HIS A 173 15.87 15.94 13.36
N ILE A 174 15.23 14.78 13.30
CA ILE A 174 13.80 14.64 13.65
C ILE A 174 13.59 15.01 15.12
N GLU A 175 14.41 14.50 16.03
CA GLU A 175 14.30 14.82 17.45
C GLU A 175 14.62 16.30 17.74
N GLU A 176 15.68 16.86 17.15
CA GLU A 176 15.99 18.28 17.26
C GLU A 176 14.82 19.15 16.79
N PHE A 177 14.23 18.81 15.64
CA PHE A 177 13.10 19.53 15.07
C PHE A 177 11.90 19.58 16.01
N LYS A 178 11.59 18.49 16.72
CA LYS A 178 10.52 18.45 17.72
C LYS A 178 10.73 19.43 18.87
N HIS A 179 11.98 19.78 19.16
CA HIS A 179 12.36 20.70 20.23
C HIS A 179 12.61 22.14 19.76
N ARG A 180 12.49 22.43 18.45
CA ARG A 180 12.65 23.81 17.95
C ARG A 180 11.49 24.68 18.42
N ALA A 181 11.83 25.82 19.02
CA ALA A 181 10.88 26.76 19.61
C ALA A 181 9.75 27.18 18.66
N ILE A 182 10.02 27.26 17.35
CA ILE A 182 9.02 27.63 16.33
C ILE A 182 7.92 26.58 16.11
N TYR A 183 8.20 25.30 16.39
CA TYR A 183 7.26 24.19 16.17
C TYR A 183 6.66 23.64 17.46
N LEU A 184 7.32 23.88 18.60
CA LEU A 184 6.90 23.40 19.91
C LEU A 184 5.41 23.71 20.24
N PRO A 185 4.88 24.93 20.02
CA PRO A 185 3.46 25.21 20.29
C PRO A 185 2.49 24.35 19.46
N ARG A 186 2.87 23.96 18.24
CA ARG A 186 2.04 23.08 17.39
C ARG A 186 2.08 21.64 17.88
N ILE A 187 3.24 21.20 18.35
CA ILE A 187 3.43 19.86 18.90
C ILE A 187 2.62 19.72 20.18
N GLU A 188 2.75 20.68 21.11
CA GLU A 188 2.01 20.69 22.38
C GLU A 188 0.49 20.77 22.19
N SER A 189 0.02 21.52 21.17
CA SER A 189 -1.40 21.60 20.82
C SER A 189 -1.92 20.41 20.00
N GLY A 190 -1.07 19.43 19.68
CA GLY A 190 -1.43 18.26 18.86
C GLY A 190 -1.72 18.59 17.39
N LYS A 191 -1.35 19.78 16.91
CA LYS A 191 -1.45 20.20 15.50
C LYS A 191 -0.29 19.67 14.65
N LEU A 192 0.79 19.24 15.28
CA LEU A 192 1.89 18.58 14.61
C LEU A 192 2.31 17.37 15.45
N SER A 193 2.05 16.17 14.95
CA SER A 193 2.49 14.91 15.52
C SER A 193 3.55 14.33 14.60
N ILE A 194 4.72 13.99 15.15
CA ILE A 194 5.80 13.30 14.42
C ILE A 194 6.22 12.09 15.25
N SER A 195 5.85 10.90 14.79
CA SER A 195 6.25 9.63 15.41
C SER A 195 7.33 8.95 14.59
N THR A 196 8.37 8.44 15.25
CA THR A 196 9.43 7.66 14.61
C THR A 196 9.27 6.18 14.99
N ILE A 197 9.30 5.30 14.01
CA ILE A 197 9.26 3.84 14.17
C ILE A 197 10.58 3.29 13.64
N LEU A 198 11.29 2.56 14.47
CA LEU A 198 12.58 1.97 14.11
C LEU A 198 12.44 0.46 13.88
N PHE A 199 12.87 -0.01 12.71
CA PHE A 199 12.86 -1.44 12.33
C PHE A 199 14.23 -1.89 11.82
N ASP A 200 14.42 -3.19 11.59
CA ASP A 200 15.74 -3.81 11.43
C ASP A 200 15.91 -4.63 10.15
N ASN A 201 15.15 -4.32 9.11
CA ASN A 201 15.27 -5.00 7.81
C ASN A 201 15.16 -4.02 6.65
N ILE A 202 15.84 -4.29 5.54
CA ILE A 202 15.73 -3.47 4.32
C ILE A 202 14.37 -3.73 3.66
N PRO A 203 13.50 -2.71 3.47
CA PRO A 203 12.24 -2.89 2.80
C PRO A 203 12.46 -3.04 1.29
N HIS A 204 11.64 -3.85 0.60
CA HIS A 204 11.71 -3.96 -0.86
C HIS A 204 11.20 -2.69 -1.57
N TRP A 205 10.34 -1.93 -0.89
CA TRP A 205 9.72 -0.71 -1.38
C TRP A 205 9.81 0.37 -0.32
N HIS A 206 9.91 1.63 -0.76
CA HIS A 206 9.89 2.79 0.12
C HIS A 206 8.92 3.82 -0.46
N GLY A 207 8.36 4.71 0.36
CA GLY A 207 7.21 5.48 -0.08
C GLY A 207 6.71 6.52 0.90
N VAL A 208 5.80 7.34 0.41
CA VAL A 208 5.03 8.33 1.17
C VAL A 208 3.54 8.12 0.88
N LEU A 209 2.78 7.79 1.92
CA LEU A 209 1.32 7.64 1.86
C LEU A 209 0.65 8.84 2.51
N ILE A 210 -0.24 9.51 1.78
CA ILE A 210 -1.01 10.67 2.25
C ILE A 210 -2.48 10.25 2.35
N ASN A 211 -3.07 10.41 3.54
CA ASN A 211 -4.49 10.17 3.85
C ASN A 211 -5.04 8.80 3.43
N GLU A 212 -4.18 7.79 3.28
CA GLU A 212 -4.56 6.47 2.75
C GLU A 212 -5.18 6.54 1.34
N THR A 213 -4.92 7.62 0.58
CA THR A 213 -5.49 7.86 -0.74
C THR A 213 -4.44 8.03 -1.82
N ILE A 214 -3.31 8.67 -1.51
CA ILE A 214 -2.25 8.96 -2.47
C ILE A 214 -0.95 8.34 -1.99
N LEU A 215 -0.37 7.46 -2.80
CA LEU A 215 0.88 6.79 -2.49
C LEU A 215 1.94 7.16 -3.53
N PHE A 216 3.03 7.74 -3.08
CA PHE A 216 4.26 7.83 -3.86
C PHE A 216 5.17 6.68 -3.43
N MET A 217 5.63 5.86 -4.38
CA MET A 217 6.35 4.63 -4.07
C MET A 217 7.51 4.42 -5.04
N GLY A 218 8.66 4.08 -4.48
CA GLY A 218 9.85 3.62 -5.18
C GLY A 218 10.26 2.23 -4.72
N ARG A 219 11.25 1.67 -5.40
CA ARG A 219 11.83 0.37 -5.07
C ARG A 219 13.17 0.56 -4.38
N THR A 220 13.59 -0.48 -3.67
CA THR A 220 14.96 -0.60 -3.20
C THR A 220 15.66 -1.63 -4.07
N GLU A 221 16.82 -1.26 -4.59
CA GLU A 221 17.57 -2.07 -5.55
C GLU A 221 19.03 -2.17 -5.13
N TRP A 222 19.65 -3.31 -5.41
CA TRP A 222 21.07 -3.52 -5.20
C TRP A 222 21.79 -3.39 -6.53
N GLU A 223 22.72 -2.45 -6.58
CA GLU A 223 23.65 -2.29 -7.69
C GLU A 223 24.96 -3.01 -7.36
N PHE A 224 25.29 -4.01 -8.17
CA PHE A 224 26.53 -4.76 -8.04
C PHE A 224 27.56 -4.17 -9.02
N PRO A 225 28.77 -3.79 -8.55
CA PRO A 225 29.82 -3.32 -9.45
C PRO A 225 30.19 -4.42 -10.45
N ALA A 226 30.55 -4.01 -11.68
CA ALA A 226 30.85 -4.93 -12.77
C ALA A 226 32.11 -5.79 -12.50
N ASP A 227 33.04 -5.27 -11.70
CA ASP A 227 34.18 -6.01 -11.21
C ASP A 227 33.97 -6.31 -9.71
N GLU A 228 33.88 -7.60 -9.36
CA GLU A 228 33.72 -8.07 -7.98
C GLU A 228 34.91 -7.66 -7.09
N GLN A 229 36.05 -7.29 -7.68
CA GLN A 229 37.23 -6.81 -6.95
C GLN A 229 37.15 -5.31 -6.59
N ASP A 230 36.30 -4.52 -7.26
CA ASP A 230 36.32 -3.06 -7.19
C ASP A 230 35.27 -2.41 -6.26
N GLY A 231 34.37 -3.18 -5.62
CA GLY A 231 33.43 -2.53 -4.69
C GLY A 231 32.44 -3.42 -3.95
N ALA A 232 31.94 -2.87 -2.83
CA ALA A 232 30.80 -3.44 -2.13
C ALA A 232 29.49 -3.14 -2.90
N PRO A 233 28.47 -4.02 -2.84
CA PRO A 233 27.15 -3.74 -3.39
C PRO A 233 26.60 -2.41 -2.87
N ASN A 234 26.09 -1.58 -3.78
CA ASN A 234 25.51 -0.28 -3.46
C ASN A 234 23.98 -0.42 -3.36
N LEU A 235 23.40 0.05 -2.27
CA LEU A 235 21.95 0.08 -2.11
C LEU A 235 21.40 1.36 -2.73
N LEU A 236 20.49 1.24 -3.70
CA LEU A 236 19.78 2.34 -4.32
C LEU A 236 18.41 2.51 -3.65
N VAL A 237 18.17 3.70 -3.09
CA VAL A 237 16.92 4.09 -2.42
C VAL A 237 16.61 5.55 -2.77
N GLY A 238 15.57 5.75 -3.57
CA GLY A 238 15.15 7.07 -4.01
C GLY A 238 16.04 7.71 -5.07
N GLN A 239 17.04 6.99 -5.59
CA GLN A 239 17.79 7.33 -6.81
C GLN A 239 17.29 6.54 -8.04
N ILE A 240 16.19 5.80 -7.88
CA ILE A 240 15.55 5.03 -8.94
C ILE A 240 14.06 5.38 -9.01
N GLU A 241 13.40 4.82 -10.03
CA GLU A 241 12.04 5.16 -10.43
C GLU A 241 11.05 5.26 -9.24
N TYR A 242 10.37 6.41 -9.18
CA TYR A 242 9.26 6.70 -8.28
C TYR A 242 7.95 6.76 -9.07
N ARG A 243 6.85 6.26 -8.50
CA ARG A 243 5.52 6.33 -9.12
C ARG A 243 4.48 6.85 -8.14
N LYS A 244 3.53 7.65 -8.64
CA LYS A 244 2.37 8.13 -7.89
C LYS A 244 1.17 7.24 -8.18
N PHE A 245 0.58 6.66 -7.16
CA PHE A 245 -0.67 5.90 -7.20
C PHE A 245 -1.77 6.66 -6.47
N HIS A 246 -3.00 6.53 -6.96
CA HIS A 246 -4.21 7.00 -6.30
C HIS A 246 -5.08 5.80 -5.94
N LYS A 247 -5.77 5.83 -4.80
CA LYS A 247 -6.62 4.71 -4.36
C LYS A 247 -7.65 4.31 -5.42
N SER A 248 -8.23 5.30 -6.08
CA SER A 248 -9.20 5.10 -7.17
C SER A 248 -8.57 4.95 -8.55
N ASP A 249 -7.24 4.83 -8.66
CA ASP A 249 -6.61 4.60 -9.96
C ASP A 249 -6.93 3.19 -10.47
N ARG A 250 -6.88 3.06 -11.80
CA ARG A 250 -7.12 1.79 -12.51
C ARG A 250 -5.88 0.89 -12.55
N PHE A 251 -4.78 1.35 -11.99
CA PHE A 251 -3.48 0.68 -12.04
C PHE A 251 -3.21 -0.16 -10.80
N GLY A 252 -4.18 -0.33 -9.91
CA GLY A 252 -4.07 -1.11 -8.68
C GLY A 252 -3.53 -0.29 -7.50
N GLY A 253 -3.83 1.01 -7.45
CA GLY A 253 -3.46 1.89 -6.36
C GLY A 253 -4.02 1.46 -5.02
N ASP A 254 -5.30 1.04 -4.96
CA ASP A 254 -5.92 0.47 -3.75
C ASP A 254 -5.10 -0.70 -3.17
N GLN A 255 -4.77 -1.69 -4.01
CA GLN A 255 -3.97 -2.85 -3.60
C GLN A 255 -2.55 -2.48 -3.16
N ARG A 256 -1.92 -1.49 -3.79
CA ARG A 256 -0.58 -1.01 -3.41
C ARG A 256 -0.62 -0.25 -2.09
N ILE A 257 -1.62 0.59 -1.88
CA ILE A 257 -1.85 1.30 -0.61
C ILE A 257 -2.07 0.30 0.51
N ASP A 258 -2.91 -0.71 0.32
CA ASP A 258 -3.15 -1.75 1.32
C ASP A 258 -1.87 -2.52 1.67
N ARG A 259 -1.06 -2.90 0.66
CA ARG A 259 0.24 -3.53 0.89
C ARG A 259 1.20 -2.62 1.65
N PHE A 260 1.27 -1.34 1.29
CA PHE A 260 2.10 -0.36 1.98
C PHE A 260 1.69 -0.23 3.45
N LYS A 261 0.39 -0.09 3.73
CA LYS A 261 -0.14 -0.03 5.10
C LYS A 261 0.18 -1.28 5.91
N ASN A 262 0.05 -2.47 5.30
CA ASN A 262 0.39 -3.73 5.95
C ASN A 262 1.88 -3.81 6.33
N TRP A 263 2.77 -3.30 5.48
CA TRP A 263 4.20 -3.20 5.80
C TRP A 263 4.47 -2.23 6.95
N VAL A 264 3.90 -1.03 6.92
CA VAL A 264 4.03 -0.06 8.02
C VAL A 264 3.57 -0.69 9.35
N LYS A 265 2.40 -1.35 9.35
CA LYS A 265 1.89 -2.07 10.53
C LYS A 265 2.84 -3.19 10.99
N ARG A 266 3.45 -3.94 10.07
CA ARG A 266 4.45 -4.97 10.41
C ARG A 266 5.67 -4.34 11.09
N TYR A 267 6.13 -3.19 10.61
CA TYR A 267 7.27 -2.46 11.18
C TYR A 267 6.95 -1.82 12.53
N GLU A 268 5.72 -1.33 12.73
CA GLU A 268 5.24 -0.91 14.06
C GLU A 268 5.32 -2.05 15.08
N MET A 269 4.86 -3.25 14.70
CA MET A 269 4.96 -4.43 15.57
C MET A 269 6.43 -4.81 15.81
N ARG A 270 7.26 -4.81 14.75
CA ARG A 270 8.69 -5.13 14.87
C ARG A 270 9.44 -4.16 15.79
N SER A 271 9.11 -2.88 15.71
CA SER A 271 9.74 -1.85 16.55
C SER A 271 9.50 -2.12 18.04
N LYS A 272 8.27 -2.49 18.41
CA LYS A 272 7.93 -2.87 19.79
C LYS A 272 8.67 -4.14 20.24
N GLU A 273 8.79 -5.15 19.37
CA GLU A 273 9.57 -6.35 19.66
C GLU A 273 11.05 -5.99 19.94
N LEU A 274 11.64 -5.08 19.15
CA LEU A 274 13.02 -4.63 19.34
C LEU A 274 13.23 -3.87 20.65
N GLU A 275 12.26 -3.04 21.05
CA GLU A 275 12.29 -2.34 22.34
C GLU A 275 12.26 -3.32 23.52
N GLN A 276 11.42 -4.35 23.44
CA GLN A 276 11.34 -5.41 24.46
C GLN A 276 12.66 -6.17 24.58
N LEU A 277 13.25 -6.58 23.45
CA LEU A 277 14.54 -7.29 23.44
C LEU A 277 15.67 -6.44 24.05
N LYS A 278 15.69 -5.13 23.80
CA LYS A 278 16.67 -4.20 24.41
C LYS A 278 16.49 -4.08 25.92
N ALA A 279 15.25 -4.05 26.40
CA ALA A 279 14.96 -4.03 27.84
C ALA A 279 15.45 -5.31 28.54
N GLU A 280 15.15 -6.48 27.99
CA GLU A 280 15.58 -7.78 28.52
C GLU A 280 17.12 -7.93 28.57
N GLN A 281 17.82 -7.44 27.54
CA GLN A 281 19.29 -7.44 27.51
C GLN A 281 19.90 -6.52 28.58
N THR A 282 19.26 -5.37 28.84
CA THR A 282 19.72 -4.42 29.85
C THR A 282 19.56 -4.99 31.26
N GLU A 283 18.42 -5.63 31.55
CA GLU A 283 18.17 -6.31 32.83
C GLU A 283 19.18 -7.43 33.07
N THR A 284 19.41 -8.29 32.06
CA THR A 284 20.37 -9.40 32.15
C THR A 284 21.79 -8.91 32.43
N SER A 285 22.21 -7.82 31.76
CA SER A 285 23.55 -7.23 31.95
C SER A 285 23.73 -6.60 33.34
N SER A 286 22.66 -6.04 33.92
CA SER A 286 22.70 -5.48 35.28
C SER A 286 22.82 -6.57 36.36
N LEU A 287 22.19 -7.73 36.16
CA LEU A 287 22.27 -8.86 37.10
C LEU A 287 23.65 -9.53 37.10
N GLN A 288 24.34 -9.54 35.97
CA GLN A 288 25.69 -10.12 35.87
C GLN A 288 26.77 -9.21 36.48
N SER A 289 26.63 -7.88 36.35
CA SER A 289 27.60 -6.92 36.91
C SER A 289 27.48 -6.73 38.43
N GLY A 290 26.33 -7.04 39.05
CA GLY A 290 26.15 -6.97 40.51
C GLY A 290 26.67 -8.17 41.30
N ASN A 291 27.13 -9.25 40.64
CA ASN A 291 27.66 -10.46 41.27
C ASN A 291 29.19 -10.61 41.11
N SER A 292 29.87 -9.57 40.62
CA SER A 292 31.34 -9.50 40.49
C SER A 292 31.92 -8.55 41.53
#